data_AF-A0A9W9VTX0-F1
#
_entry.id   AF-A0A9W9VTX0-F1
#
_cell.length_a   1.000
_cell.length_b   1.000
_cell.length_c   1.000
_cell.angle_alpha   90.00
_cell.angle_beta   90.00
_cell.angle_gamma   90.00
#
_symmetry.space_group_name_H-M   'P 1'
#
loop_
_entity.id
_entity.type
_entity.pdbx_description
1 polymer ?
#
loop_
_entity_poly.entity_id
_entity_poly.type
_entity_poly.pdbx_seq_one_letter_code
_entity_poly.pdbx_strand_id
1 'polypeptide(L)'
;MNSEDFRIRSPDLFLLPYEDQKKQRRVSKVSDLTPQERELLSRVCHVSAERQPLGRIWLRTCYQPSSDVAFSEIEAWLKVKGNYSIFNDASLYDFGANWEKVFLRIPQLLESYQSAEEYEESAKEALEAGIEAEAEDAEQAEADGYDPEEDGLPWPCFFGDYHMARIVGRIYIVDAKTLASEGRHAGKVLAVWYDECGRVIRSYRHNNVDDAACYVYLDDCYLTEHGCWANAKIGKEYEWGAPFGPPYGESGESEEEDDD
;
A
#
# COMPACT_ATOMS: atom_id res chain seq x y z
N MET A 1 -33.00 17.23 -33.07
CA MET A 1 -31.70 17.08 -33.75
C MET A 1 -30.80 18.18 -33.21
N ASN A 2 -29.71 17.99 -32.48
CA ASN A 2 -29.09 16.90 -31.71
C ASN A 2 -28.46 17.63 -30.50
N SER A 3 -28.95 17.42 -29.28
CA SER A 3 -28.21 16.73 -28.20
C SER A 3 -26.84 16.18 -28.59
N GLU A 4 -25.77 16.93 -28.32
CA GLU A 4 -24.44 16.35 -28.15
C GLU A 4 -24.17 16.21 -26.65
N ASP A 5 -24.16 14.95 -26.23
CA ASP A 5 -23.73 14.47 -24.93
C ASP A 5 -22.29 14.90 -24.66
N PHE A 6 -22.11 15.89 -23.79
CA PHE A 6 -20.89 16.00 -23.00
C PHE A 6 -20.87 14.86 -21.99
N ARG A 7 -20.44 13.68 -22.44
CA ARG A 7 -19.94 12.64 -21.55
C ARG A 7 -18.69 13.18 -20.88
N ILE A 8 -18.86 13.78 -19.71
CA ILE A 8 -17.78 13.93 -18.73
C ILE A 8 -17.34 12.49 -18.43
N ARG A 9 -16.23 12.07 -19.04
CA ARG A 9 -15.47 10.91 -18.59
C ARG A 9 -15.09 11.22 -17.15
N SER A 10 -15.71 10.55 -16.18
CA SER A 10 -15.18 10.52 -14.82
C SER A 10 -13.72 10.09 -14.91
N PRO A 11 -12.75 10.90 -14.49
CA PRO A 11 -11.40 10.41 -14.27
C PRO A 11 -11.50 9.30 -13.24
N ASP A 12 -10.74 8.22 -13.43
CA ASP A 12 -10.66 7.12 -12.49
C ASP A 12 -10.46 7.67 -11.08
N LEU A 13 -11.51 7.57 -10.24
CA LEU A 13 -11.53 8.05 -8.86
C LEU A 13 -10.44 7.39 -7.98
N PHE A 14 -9.72 6.40 -8.51
CA PHE A 14 -8.59 5.75 -7.85
C PHE A 14 -7.25 6.46 -8.06
N LEU A 15 -7.17 7.50 -8.90
CA LEU A 15 -5.91 8.20 -9.17
C LEU A 15 -5.62 9.35 -8.20
N LEU A 16 -6.63 9.83 -7.45
CA LEU A 16 -6.47 10.94 -6.51
C LEU A 16 -6.46 10.46 -5.06
N PRO A 17 -5.67 11.08 -4.18
CA PRO A 17 -5.69 10.82 -2.74
C PRO A 17 -7.10 10.83 -2.14
N TYR A 18 -7.39 9.89 -1.23
CA TYR A 18 -8.72 9.80 -0.63
C TYR A 18 -9.14 11.08 0.13
N GLU A 19 -8.20 11.73 0.82
CA GLU A 19 -8.47 13.00 1.50
C GLU A 19 -8.80 14.14 0.52
N ASP A 20 -8.16 14.16 -0.66
CA ASP A 20 -8.47 15.14 -1.69
C ASP A 20 -9.83 14.88 -2.33
N GLN A 21 -10.21 13.61 -2.51
CA GLN A 21 -11.58 13.28 -2.92
C GLN A 21 -12.61 13.76 -1.90
N LYS A 22 -12.35 13.59 -0.59
CA LYS A 22 -13.22 14.11 0.49
C LYS A 22 -13.32 15.63 0.45
N LYS A 23 -12.19 16.34 0.31
CA LYS A 23 -12.12 17.80 0.22
C LYS A 23 -12.84 18.34 -1.01
N GLN A 24 -12.59 17.78 -2.20
CA GLN A 24 -13.26 18.19 -3.45
C GLN A 24 -14.78 18.07 -3.35
N ARG A 25 -15.25 17.01 -2.69
CA ARG A 25 -16.67 16.77 -2.47
C ARG A 25 -17.25 17.59 -1.30
N ARG A 26 -16.41 18.29 -0.53
CA ARG A 26 -16.76 19.02 0.70
C ARG A 26 -17.50 18.14 1.70
N VAL A 27 -17.13 16.86 1.76
CA VAL A 27 -17.75 15.87 2.66
C VAL A 27 -16.89 15.76 3.90
N SER A 28 -17.40 16.28 5.02
CA SER A 28 -16.75 16.21 6.33
C SER A 28 -17.56 15.42 7.36
N LYS A 29 -18.87 15.29 7.14
CA LYS A 29 -19.85 14.67 8.03
C LYS A 29 -20.86 13.88 7.20
N VAL A 30 -21.53 12.90 7.85
CA VAL A 30 -22.62 12.12 7.22
C VAL A 30 -23.76 13.02 6.72
N SER A 31 -23.96 14.19 7.35
CA SER A 31 -24.92 15.21 6.89
C SER A 31 -24.62 15.75 5.50
N ASP A 32 -23.35 15.72 5.09
CA ASP A 32 -22.88 16.34 3.85
C ASP A 32 -23.10 15.40 2.64
N LEU A 33 -23.39 14.12 2.90
CA LEU A 33 -23.74 13.13 1.89
C LEU A 33 -25.18 13.34 1.37
N THR A 34 -25.44 12.99 0.11
CA THR A 34 -26.81 12.99 -0.42
C THR A 34 -27.66 11.91 0.28
N PRO A 35 -29.01 12.00 0.24
CA PRO A 35 -29.88 10.96 0.81
C PRO A 35 -29.62 9.55 0.26
N GLN A 36 -29.35 9.42 -1.04
CA GLN A 36 -29.02 8.14 -1.67
C GLN A 36 -27.67 7.61 -1.19
N GLU A 37 -26.67 8.47 -1.02
CA GLU A 37 -25.38 8.08 -0.48
C GLU A 37 -25.47 7.73 1.00
N ARG A 38 -26.29 8.42 1.79
CA ARG A 38 -26.56 8.03 3.18
C ARG A 38 -27.24 6.68 3.27
N GLU A 39 -28.19 6.39 2.39
CA GLU A 39 -28.86 5.10 2.31
C GLU A 39 -27.91 3.99 1.80
N LEU A 40 -26.99 4.32 0.90
CA LEU A 40 -25.93 3.41 0.47
C LEU A 40 -24.95 3.17 1.63
N LEU A 41 -24.47 4.23 2.26
CA LEU A 41 -23.55 4.18 3.40
C LEU A 41 -24.17 3.43 4.57
N SER A 42 -25.46 3.58 4.85
CA SER A 42 -26.14 2.81 5.91
C SER A 42 -26.30 1.32 5.57
N ARG A 43 -26.37 0.98 4.27
CA ARG A 43 -26.35 -0.41 3.78
C ARG A 43 -24.94 -1.02 3.72
N VAL A 44 -23.89 -0.20 3.64
CA VAL A 44 -22.50 -0.64 3.53
C VAL A 44 -21.78 -0.60 4.88
N CYS A 45 -22.01 0.41 5.72
CA CYS A 45 -21.49 0.53 7.08
C CYS A 45 -22.26 -0.34 8.10
N HIS A 46 -22.55 -1.59 7.76
CA HIS A 46 -23.21 -2.50 8.71
C HIS A 46 -22.30 -2.97 9.85
N VAL A 47 -20.99 -2.71 9.79
CA VAL A 47 -20.05 -3.24 10.79
C VAL A 47 -19.32 -2.10 11.50
N SER A 48 -19.90 -1.58 12.57
CA SER A 48 -19.24 -0.63 13.50
C SER A 48 -17.92 -1.18 14.06
N ALA A 49 -17.73 -2.51 14.08
CA ALA A 49 -16.51 -3.16 14.54
C ALA A 49 -15.32 -2.99 13.56
N GLU A 50 -15.56 -2.59 12.31
CA GLU A 50 -14.52 -2.35 11.28
C GLU A 50 -14.05 -0.90 11.24
N ARG A 51 -14.64 -0.02 12.07
CA ARG A 51 -14.14 1.34 12.35
C ARG A 51 -13.05 1.32 13.42
N GLN A 52 -12.13 0.35 13.34
CA GLN A 52 -10.98 0.31 14.22
C GLN A 52 -9.96 1.33 13.70
N PRO A 53 -9.49 2.28 14.51
CA PRO A 53 -8.22 2.91 14.23
C PRO A 53 -7.16 1.81 14.31
N LEU A 54 -6.12 1.90 13.47
CA LEU A 54 -4.96 1.01 13.31
C LEU A 54 -5.06 0.16 12.04
N GLY A 55 -4.41 0.67 10.99
CA GLY A 55 -4.34 0.13 9.63
C GLY A 55 -3.48 -1.12 9.49
N ARG A 56 -3.67 -2.12 10.37
CA ARG A 56 -2.98 -3.40 10.34
C ARG A 56 -3.98 -4.54 10.46
N ILE A 57 -4.52 -4.93 9.32
CA ILE A 57 -5.68 -5.81 9.20
C ILE A 57 -5.30 -7.11 8.52
N TRP A 58 -5.92 -8.19 8.96
CA TRP A 58 -5.91 -9.47 8.27
C TRP A 58 -7.15 -9.60 7.42
N LEU A 59 -6.99 -9.86 6.12
CA LEU A 59 -8.08 -9.98 5.15
C LEU A 59 -8.08 -11.36 4.53
N ARG A 60 -9.17 -12.10 4.70
CA ARG A 60 -9.41 -13.33 3.95
C ARG A 60 -10.03 -12.98 2.60
N THR A 61 -9.50 -13.53 1.51
CA THR A 61 -10.08 -13.32 0.16
C THR A 61 -10.45 -14.61 -0.57
N CYS A 62 -10.29 -15.77 0.06
CA CYS A 62 -10.67 -17.07 -0.49
C CYS A 62 -11.61 -17.81 0.46
N TYR A 63 -12.82 -18.12 -0.02
CA TYR A 63 -13.91 -18.71 0.74
C TYR A 63 -14.37 -20.07 0.20
N GLN A 64 -13.50 -20.75 -0.55
CA GLN A 64 -13.80 -22.10 -1.04
C GLN A 64 -13.91 -23.06 0.15
N PRO A 65 -14.85 -24.03 0.17
CA PRO A 65 -15.03 -24.94 1.30
C PRO A 65 -13.77 -25.72 1.70
N SER A 66 -12.90 -26.04 0.73
CA SER A 66 -11.61 -26.69 0.98
C SER A 66 -10.60 -25.84 1.75
N SER A 67 -10.84 -24.53 1.85
CA SER A 67 -9.96 -23.56 2.51
C SER A 67 -10.37 -23.24 3.96
N ASP A 68 -11.56 -23.66 4.39
CA ASP A 68 -12.13 -23.29 5.70
C ASP A 68 -11.34 -23.86 6.87
N VAL A 69 -10.86 -25.11 6.76
CA VAL A 69 -10.07 -25.75 7.81
C VAL A 69 -8.74 -25.02 7.99
N ALA A 70 -8.01 -24.80 6.89
CA ALA A 70 -6.74 -24.07 6.91
C ALA A 70 -6.91 -22.65 7.45
N PHE A 71 -7.99 -21.94 7.04
CA PHE A 71 -8.26 -20.61 7.58
C PHE A 71 -8.60 -20.63 9.07
N SER A 72 -9.41 -21.59 9.51
CA SER A 72 -9.79 -21.73 10.93
C SER A 72 -8.58 -21.94 11.83
N GLU A 73 -7.57 -22.68 11.36
CA GLU A 73 -6.30 -22.83 12.06
C GLU A 73 -5.54 -21.51 12.20
N ILE A 74 -5.46 -20.73 11.11
CA ILE A 74 -4.85 -19.39 11.12
C ILE A 74 -5.60 -18.46 12.07
N GLU A 75 -6.93 -18.42 11.99
CA GLU A 75 -7.77 -17.58 12.83
C GLU A 75 -7.64 -17.94 14.31
N ALA A 76 -7.69 -19.23 14.64
CA ALA A 76 -7.49 -19.71 16.01
C ALA A 76 -6.10 -19.33 16.54
N TRP A 77 -5.07 -19.50 15.70
CA TRP A 77 -3.71 -19.14 16.04
C TRP A 77 -3.55 -17.63 16.29
N LEU A 78 -4.12 -16.78 15.42
CA LEU A 78 -4.11 -15.33 15.57
C LEU A 78 -4.81 -14.91 16.87
N LYS A 79 -5.99 -15.47 17.17
CA LYS A 79 -6.74 -15.19 18.41
C LYS A 79 -5.96 -15.54 19.68
N VAL A 80 -5.12 -16.58 19.64
CA VAL A 80 -4.26 -16.97 20.78
C VAL A 80 -3.11 -15.98 20.96
N LYS A 81 -2.54 -15.47 19.86
CA LYS A 81 -1.35 -14.63 19.86
C LYS A 81 -1.63 -13.17 20.12
N GLY A 82 -2.84 -12.70 19.79
CA GLY A 82 -3.23 -11.32 20.02
C GLY A 82 -4.65 -11.03 19.55
N ASN A 83 -5.11 -9.81 19.83
CA ASN A 83 -6.41 -9.35 19.37
C ASN A 83 -6.27 -8.67 18.01
N TYR A 84 -6.06 -9.47 16.95
CA TYR A 84 -5.95 -8.97 15.58
C TYR A 84 -7.31 -8.68 14.96
N SER A 85 -7.40 -7.61 14.17
CA SER A 85 -8.55 -7.33 13.32
C SER A 85 -8.54 -8.27 12.11
N ILE A 86 -9.50 -9.19 12.06
CA ILE A 86 -9.63 -10.17 10.97
C ILE A 86 -10.94 -9.93 10.21
N PHE A 87 -10.84 -9.58 8.94
CA PHE A 87 -11.96 -9.42 8.02
C PHE A 87 -12.23 -10.75 7.32
N ASN A 88 -13.30 -11.42 7.76
CA ASN A 88 -13.66 -12.79 7.35
C ASN A 88 -15.19 -12.91 7.11
N ASP A 89 -15.71 -12.16 6.15
CA ASP A 89 -17.09 -12.24 5.69
C ASP A 89 -17.11 -12.44 4.16
N ALA A 90 -17.52 -13.63 3.71
CA ALA A 90 -17.56 -13.98 2.30
C ALA A 90 -18.47 -13.06 1.47
N SER A 91 -19.55 -12.55 2.08
CA SER A 91 -20.49 -11.66 1.38
C SER A 91 -19.91 -10.28 1.10
N LEU A 92 -18.85 -9.91 1.85
CA LEU A 92 -18.21 -8.60 1.78
C LEU A 92 -16.84 -8.63 1.11
N TYR A 93 -16.05 -9.69 1.33
CA TYR A 93 -14.61 -9.72 1.04
C TYR A 93 -14.16 -10.82 0.09
N ASP A 94 -15.08 -11.52 -0.58
CA ASP A 94 -14.74 -12.50 -1.63
C ASP A 94 -14.26 -11.81 -2.92
N PHE A 95 -13.10 -11.17 -2.83
CA PHE A 95 -12.48 -10.43 -3.92
C PHE A 95 -11.45 -11.25 -4.70
N GLY A 96 -11.05 -12.42 -4.17
CA GLY A 96 -9.99 -13.25 -4.72
C GLY A 96 -8.67 -12.47 -4.82
N ALA A 97 -8.21 -12.26 -6.05
CA ALA A 97 -6.97 -11.52 -6.33
C ALA A 97 -7.14 -9.99 -6.26
N ASN A 98 -8.37 -9.48 -6.33
CA ASN A 98 -8.66 -8.04 -6.36
C ASN A 98 -8.87 -7.49 -4.94
N TRP A 99 -7.96 -7.83 -4.03
CA TRP A 99 -8.07 -7.50 -2.60
C TRP A 99 -8.21 -5.99 -2.37
N GLU A 100 -7.69 -5.15 -3.27
CA GLU A 100 -7.78 -3.69 -3.24
C GLU A 100 -9.22 -3.17 -3.22
N LYS A 101 -10.20 -3.99 -3.62
CA LYS A 101 -11.62 -3.68 -3.49
C LYS A 101 -12.07 -3.53 -2.03
N VAL A 102 -11.25 -3.91 -1.05
CA VAL A 102 -11.49 -3.61 0.37
C VAL A 102 -11.61 -2.10 0.61
N PHE A 103 -10.88 -1.26 -0.13
CA PHE A 103 -10.93 0.19 0.01
C PHE A 103 -12.28 0.79 -0.43
N LEU A 104 -13.01 0.13 -1.34
CA LEU A 104 -14.37 0.53 -1.70
C LEU A 104 -15.37 0.31 -0.55
N ARG A 105 -15.07 -0.62 0.36
CA ARG A 105 -15.90 -0.93 1.52
C ARG A 105 -15.50 -0.12 2.73
N ILE A 106 -14.19 0.01 2.93
CA ILE A 106 -13.57 0.59 4.11
C ILE A 106 -12.58 1.65 3.63
N PRO A 107 -13.07 2.76 3.07
CA PRO A 107 -12.20 3.80 2.52
C PRO A 107 -11.39 4.50 3.62
N GLN A 108 -11.81 4.41 4.89
CA GLN A 108 -11.01 4.91 6.02
C GLN A 108 -9.66 4.20 6.20
N LEU A 109 -9.42 3.05 5.54
CA LEU A 109 -8.07 2.45 5.52
C LEU A 109 -7.06 3.32 4.75
N LEU A 110 -7.54 4.21 3.89
CA LEU A 110 -6.73 5.17 3.15
C LEU A 110 -6.57 6.50 3.89
N GLU A 111 -7.12 6.64 5.09
CA GLU A 111 -6.94 7.87 5.89
C GLU A 111 -5.54 7.87 6.50
N SER A 112 -4.73 8.86 6.11
CA SER A 112 -3.47 9.16 6.79
C SER A 112 -3.74 9.95 8.06
N TYR A 113 -2.91 9.72 9.09
CA TYR A 113 -2.92 10.54 10.30
C TYR A 113 -2.19 11.88 10.10
N GLN A 114 -1.38 11.98 9.05
CA GLN A 114 -0.70 13.20 8.65
C GLN A 114 -1.62 14.06 7.79
N SER A 115 -1.38 15.37 7.81
CA SER A 115 -1.94 16.25 6.78
C SER A 115 -1.33 15.92 5.41
N ALA A 116 -2.04 16.29 4.34
CA ALA A 116 -1.53 16.09 2.98
C ALA A 116 -0.19 16.84 2.74
N GLU A 117 0.02 17.98 3.40
CA GLU A 117 1.26 18.75 3.32
C GLU A 117 2.42 18.00 3.99
N GLU A 118 2.23 17.53 5.23
CA GLU A 118 3.23 16.73 5.96
C GLU A 118 3.56 15.41 5.24
N TYR A 119 2.55 14.79 4.62
CA TYR A 119 2.74 13.56 3.85
C TYR A 119 3.60 13.77 2.60
N GLU A 120 3.34 14.84 1.84
CA GLU A 120 4.13 15.18 0.65
C GLU A 120 5.53 15.72 1.02
N GLU A 121 5.65 16.51 2.09
CA GLU A 121 6.94 16.99 2.60
C GLU A 121 7.82 15.82 3.06
N SER A 122 7.28 14.90 3.86
CA SER A 122 8.02 13.71 4.31
C SER A 122 8.47 12.82 3.15
N ALA A 123 7.62 12.66 2.13
CA ALA A 123 7.99 11.93 0.92
C ALA A 123 9.11 12.64 0.14
N LYS A 124 9.06 13.96 0.05
CA LYS A 124 10.07 14.76 -0.64
C LYS A 124 11.42 14.71 0.07
N GLU A 125 11.45 14.92 1.39
CA GLU A 125 12.68 14.85 2.19
C GLU A 125 13.35 13.46 2.07
N ALA A 126 12.56 12.39 2.18
CA ALA A 126 13.06 11.02 2.05
C ALA A 126 13.55 10.70 0.62
N LEU A 127 12.98 11.35 -0.40
CA LEU A 127 13.44 11.23 -1.78
C LEU A 127 14.79 11.93 -1.97
N GLU A 128 14.92 13.17 -1.49
CA GLU A 128 16.17 13.94 -1.57
C GLU A 128 17.31 13.20 -0.84
N ALA A 129 17.04 12.65 0.34
CA ALA A 129 18.00 11.82 1.07
C ALA A 129 18.42 10.56 0.30
N GLY A 130 17.49 9.92 -0.44
CA GLY A 130 17.80 8.77 -1.29
C GLY A 130 18.69 9.14 -2.48
N ILE A 131 18.46 10.30 -3.10
CA ILE A 131 19.30 10.83 -4.20
C ILE A 131 20.71 11.14 -3.69
N GLU A 132 20.81 11.79 -2.52
CA GLU A 132 22.10 12.10 -1.89
C GLU A 132 22.87 10.81 -1.56
N ALA A 133 22.21 9.81 -0.96
CA ALA A 133 22.83 8.53 -0.64
C ALA A 133 23.30 7.73 -1.87
N GLU A 134 22.54 7.77 -2.98
CA GLU A 134 22.95 7.15 -4.25
C GLU A 134 24.17 7.85 -4.86
N ALA A 135 24.22 9.18 -4.80
CA ALA A 135 25.37 9.96 -5.26
C ALA A 135 26.62 9.72 -4.40
N GLU A 136 26.47 9.66 -3.07
CA GLU A 136 27.56 9.36 -2.14
C GLU A 136 28.15 7.95 -2.38
N ASP A 137 27.31 6.94 -2.64
CA ASP A 137 27.79 5.59 -2.96
C ASP A 137 28.57 5.57 -4.29
N ALA A 138 28.12 6.32 -5.29
CA ALA A 138 28.85 6.46 -6.56
C ALA A 138 30.21 7.15 -6.38
N GLU A 139 30.29 8.20 -5.57
CA GLU A 139 31.55 8.88 -5.22
C GLU A 139 32.49 7.94 -4.43
N GLN A 140 31.95 7.16 -3.49
CA GLN A 140 32.72 6.19 -2.72
C GLN A 140 33.23 5.04 -3.58
N ALA A 141 32.45 4.58 -4.55
CA ALA A 141 32.85 3.57 -5.52
C ALA A 141 34.05 4.04 -6.35
N GLU A 142 34.06 5.30 -6.78
CA GLU A 142 35.22 5.91 -7.46
C GLU A 142 36.46 5.95 -6.55
N ALA A 143 36.28 6.32 -5.27
CA ALA A 143 37.38 6.44 -4.31
C ALA A 143 37.99 5.07 -3.91
N ASP A 144 37.16 4.06 -3.69
CA ASP A 144 37.58 2.72 -3.25
C ASP A 144 37.90 1.78 -4.43
N GLY A 145 37.52 2.17 -5.65
CA GLY A 145 37.80 1.43 -6.88
C GLY A 145 36.97 0.17 -7.05
N TYR A 146 35.76 0.12 -6.48
CA TYR A 146 34.76 -0.93 -6.81
C TYR A 146 33.80 -0.45 -7.89
N ASP A 147 33.16 -1.39 -8.58
CA ASP A 147 32.15 -1.07 -9.59
C ASP A 147 30.78 -0.92 -8.91
N PRO A 148 30.16 0.28 -8.90
CA PRO A 148 28.86 0.46 -8.26
C PRO A 148 27.74 -0.34 -8.94
N GLU A 149 27.88 -0.72 -10.21
CA GLU A 149 26.88 -1.55 -10.88
C GLU A 149 26.97 -3.03 -10.48
N GLU A 150 28.17 -3.52 -10.12
CA GLU A 150 28.39 -4.92 -9.73
C GLU A 150 28.36 -5.12 -8.20
N ASP A 151 28.97 -4.20 -7.45
CA ASP A 151 29.23 -4.31 -6.00
C ASP A 151 28.46 -3.28 -5.16
N GLY A 152 27.84 -2.28 -5.80
CA GLY A 152 27.05 -1.25 -5.13
C GLY A 152 25.73 -1.77 -4.54
N LEU A 153 25.12 -0.95 -3.68
CA LEU A 153 23.80 -1.27 -3.15
C LEU A 153 22.75 -1.17 -4.27
N PRO A 154 21.80 -2.12 -4.37
CA PRO A 154 20.77 -2.02 -5.38
C PRO A 154 19.88 -0.80 -5.07
N TRP A 155 19.44 -0.08 -6.11
CA TRP A 155 18.64 1.16 -5.96
C TRP A 155 17.50 1.09 -4.91
N PRO A 156 16.75 -0.03 -4.71
CA PRO A 156 15.71 -0.09 -3.70
C PRO A 156 16.19 0.11 -2.25
N CYS A 157 17.51 0.01 -2.01
CA CYS A 157 18.15 0.32 -0.74
C CYS A 157 18.23 1.83 -0.50
N PHE A 158 18.64 2.63 -1.49
CA PHE A 158 18.71 4.10 -1.36
C PHE A 158 17.32 4.71 -1.19
N PHE A 159 16.33 4.20 -1.92
CA PHE A 159 14.96 4.72 -1.90
C PHE A 159 14.03 3.95 -0.96
N GLY A 160 14.59 3.23 0.02
CA GLY A 160 13.82 2.50 1.03
C GLY A 160 12.95 3.43 1.87
N ASP A 161 13.51 4.55 2.33
CA ASP A 161 12.80 5.50 3.19
C ASP A 161 11.75 6.31 2.43
N TYR A 162 11.99 6.62 1.15
CA TYR A 162 10.97 7.20 0.28
C TYR A 162 9.71 6.32 0.21
N HIS A 163 9.88 5.03 -0.07
CA HIS A 163 8.76 4.09 -0.06
C HIS A 163 8.06 4.06 1.31
N MET A 164 8.82 4.15 2.40
CA MET A 164 8.29 4.15 3.77
C MET A 164 7.43 5.39 4.04
N ALA A 165 7.92 6.57 3.65
CA ALA A 165 7.20 7.84 3.80
C ALA A 165 5.86 7.87 3.06
N ARG A 166 5.73 7.08 1.98
CA ARG A 166 4.47 6.97 1.21
C ARG A 166 3.43 6.04 1.86
N ILE A 167 3.76 5.25 2.87
CA ILE A 167 2.85 4.24 3.43
C ILE A 167 1.74 4.93 4.24
N VAL A 168 0.50 4.59 3.91
CA VAL A 168 -0.67 4.92 4.74
C VAL A 168 -1.12 3.73 5.56
N GLY A 169 -0.88 2.51 5.08
CA GLY A 169 -1.19 1.32 5.87
C GLY A 169 -0.60 0.03 5.31
N ARG A 170 -0.83 -1.04 6.09
CA ARG A 170 -0.37 -2.38 5.76
C ARG A 170 -1.49 -3.40 5.96
N ILE A 171 -1.70 -4.26 4.98
CA ILE A 171 -2.72 -5.32 5.02
C ILE A 171 -2.09 -6.70 4.85
N TYR A 172 -2.59 -7.66 5.61
CA TYR A 172 -2.15 -9.06 5.59
C TYR A 172 -3.23 -9.91 4.92
N ILE A 173 -2.94 -10.38 3.73
CA ILE A 173 -3.89 -11.07 2.87
C ILE A 173 -3.70 -12.58 3.02
N VAL A 174 -4.78 -13.25 3.41
CA VAL A 174 -4.93 -14.71 3.44
C VAL A 174 -5.71 -15.11 2.19
N ASP A 175 -4.96 -15.31 1.09
CA ASP A 175 -5.52 -15.64 -0.22
C ASP A 175 -5.56 -17.15 -0.48
N ALA A 176 -6.03 -17.54 -1.66
CA ALA A 176 -6.08 -18.93 -2.08
C ALA A 176 -4.69 -19.62 -2.09
N LYS A 177 -3.60 -18.85 -2.29
CA LYS A 177 -2.24 -19.40 -2.28
C LYS A 177 -1.78 -19.67 -0.85
N THR A 178 -2.12 -18.79 0.10
CA THR A 178 -1.87 -19.00 1.53
C THR A 178 -2.62 -20.23 2.05
N LEU A 179 -3.87 -20.42 1.65
CA LEU A 179 -4.73 -21.52 2.11
C LEU A 179 -4.56 -22.84 1.34
N ALA A 180 -3.67 -22.87 0.35
CA ALA A 180 -3.38 -24.11 -0.38
C ALA A 180 -2.69 -25.13 0.53
N SER A 181 -2.99 -26.41 0.33
CA SER A 181 -2.33 -27.51 1.04
C SER A 181 -0.89 -27.75 0.57
N GLU A 182 -0.54 -27.28 -0.62
CA GLU A 182 0.76 -27.48 -1.25
C GLU A 182 1.17 -26.28 -2.13
N GLY A 183 2.45 -26.27 -2.53
CA GLY A 183 3.04 -25.22 -3.36
C GLY A 183 3.88 -24.22 -2.57
N ARG A 184 4.70 -23.44 -3.28
CA ARG A 184 5.72 -22.56 -2.68
C ARG A 184 5.18 -21.48 -1.73
N HIS A 185 3.88 -21.21 -1.80
CA HIS A 185 3.17 -20.16 -1.05
C HIS A 185 2.13 -20.72 -0.05
N ALA A 186 2.00 -22.04 0.05
CA ALA A 186 1.14 -22.67 1.06
C ALA A 186 1.59 -22.25 2.47
N GLY A 187 0.65 -21.80 3.29
CA GLY A 187 0.90 -21.27 4.63
C GLY A 187 1.58 -19.89 4.67
N LYS A 188 1.90 -19.28 3.52
CA LYS A 188 2.61 -17.99 3.43
C LYS A 188 1.64 -16.84 3.24
N VAL A 189 1.59 -15.94 4.22
CA VAL A 189 0.72 -14.76 4.23
C VAL A 189 1.34 -13.65 3.40
N LEU A 190 0.53 -12.97 2.59
CA LEU A 190 0.98 -11.83 1.79
C LEU A 190 0.77 -10.54 2.58
N ALA A 191 1.85 -9.86 2.98
CA ALA A 191 1.81 -8.49 3.45
C ALA A 191 1.87 -7.52 2.27
N VAL A 192 1.05 -6.47 2.31
CA VAL A 192 1.04 -5.39 1.32
C VAL A 192 1.07 -4.06 2.05
N TRP A 193 2.06 -3.24 1.72
CA TRP A 193 2.11 -1.84 2.10
C TRP A 193 1.51 -1.00 0.97
N TYR A 194 0.63 -0.08 1.34
CA TYR A 194 -0.12 0.72 0.37
C TYR A 194 -0.15 2.20 0.76
N ASP A 195 -0.37 3.03 -0.24
CA ASP A 195 -0.45 4.48 -0.10
C ASP A 195 -1.89 5.00 0.07
N GLU A 196 -2.07 6.32 0.10
CA GLU A 196 -3.37 6.99 0.24
C GLU A 196 -4.38 6.75 -0.91
N CYS A 197 -3.92 6.16 -2.02
CA CYS A 197 -4.76 5.75 -3.15
C CYS A 197 -5.01 4.23 -3.16
N GLY A 198 -4.44 3.48 -2.21
CA GLY A 198 -4.51 2.03 -2.16
C GLY A 198 -3.58 1.34 -3.16
N ARG A 199 -2.62 2.07 -3.75
CA ARG A 199 -1.61 1.52 -4.64
C ARG A 199 -0.61 0.70 -3.83
N VAL A 200 -0.10 -0.37 -4.42
CA VAL A 200 0.92 -1.21 -3.77
C VAL A 200 2.25 -0.47 -3.84
N ILE A 201 2.81 -0.13 -2.68
CA ILE A 201 4.18 0.37 -2.58
C ILE A 201 5.16 -0.80 -2.61
N ARG A 202 4.96 -1.74 -1.68
CA ARG A 202 5.75 -2.96 -1.55
C ARG A 202 4.85 -4.12 -1.14
N SER A 203 5.28 -5.34 -1.44
CA SER A 203 4.58 -6.56 -1.03
C SER A 203 5.57 -7.68 -0.71
N TYR A 204 5.30 -8.44 0.34
CA TYR A 204 6.17 -9.51 0.80
C TYR A 204 5.36 -10.72 1.23
N ARG A 205 5.79 -11.92 0.86
CA ARG A 205 5.19 -13.17 1.38
C ARG A 205 6.03 -13.69 2.53
N HIS A 206 5.45 -13.59 3.73
CA HIS A 206 6.05 -14.13 4.94
C HIS A 206 6.23 -15.65 4.86
N ASN A 207 7.22 -16.16 5.59
CA ASN A 207 7.56 -17.57 5.54
C ASN A 207 6.45 -18.47 6.10
N ASN A 208 5.68 -17.94 7.05
CA ASN A 208 4.49 -18.56 7.63
C ASN A 208 3.66 -17.49 8.36
N VAL A 209 2.58 -17.91 9.02
CA VAL A 209 1.66 -17.04 9.76
C VAL A 209 2.31 -16.46 11.04
N ASP A 210 3.17 -17.22 11.73
CA ASP A 210 3.87 -16.76 12.94
C ASP A 210 4.86 -15.63 12.61
N ASP A 211 5.61 -15.79 11.52
CA ASP A 211 6.48 -14.75 10.95
C ASP A 211 5.68 -13.48 10.65
N ALA A 212 4.60 -13.58 9.86
CA ALA A 212 3.75 -12.44 9.52
C ALA A 212 3.21 -11.70 10.75
N ALA A 213 2.72 -12.45 11.75
CA ALA A 213 2.13 -11.91 12.95
C ALA A 213 3.13 -11.21 13.87
N CYS A 214 4.40 -11.65 13.92
CA CYS A 214 5.45 -10.93 14.62
C CYS A 214 5.65 -9.52 14.05
N TYR A 215 5.53 -9.34 12.73
CA TYR A 215 5.71 -8.03 12.10
C TYR A 215 4.49 -7.12 12.18
N VAL A 216 3.28 -7.66 12.41
CA VAL A 216 2.04 -6.85 12.52
C VAL A 216 2.16 -5.78 13.61
N TYR A 217 2.82 -6.08 14.73
CA TYR A 217 2.91 -5.11 15.83
C TYR A 217 4.04 -4.09 15.66
N LEU A 218 4.98 -4.35 14.77
CA LEU A 218 6.07 -3.41 14.52
C LEU A 218 5.56 -2.22 13.71
N ASP A 219 5.91 -1.02 14.17
CA ASP A 219 5.76 0.19 13.36
C ASP A 219 6.63 0.08 12.12
N ASP A 220 6.13 0.63 11.01
CA ASP A 220 6.76 0.43 9.71
C ASP A 220 8.19 1.01 9.69
N CYS A 221 8.47 2.07 10.47
CA CYS A 221 9.82 2.62 10.64
C CYS A 221 10.85 1.63 11.21
N TYR A 222 10.43 0.59 11.95
CA TYR A 222 11.34 -0.45 12.43
C TYR A 222 11.61 -1.53 11.39
N LEU A 223 10.88 -1.54 10.26
CA LEU A 223 11.01 -2.56 9.24
C LEU A 223 12.09 -2.25 8.21
N THR A 224 12.61 -1.02 8.16
CA THR A 224 13.62 -0.57 7.19
C THR A 224 14.85 -1.49 7.19
N GLU A 225 15.28 -1.95 8.37
CA GLU A 225 16.41 -2.86 8.55
C GLU A 225 16.05 -4.35 8.42
N HIS A 226 14.76 -4.68 8.32
CA HIS A 226 14.30 -6.07 8.27
C HIS A 226 14.27 -6.62 6.84
N GLY A 227 14.69 -7.88 6.71
CA GLY A 227 14.67 -8.60 5.44
C GLY A 227 13.29 -8.68 4.77
N CYS A 228 12.19 -8.57 5.51
CA CYS A 228 10.85 -8.53 4.93
C CYS A 228 10.60 -7.26 4.10
N TRP A 229 11.21 -6.13 4.47
CA TRP A 229 11.13 -4.87 3.72
C TRP A 229 12.15 -4.82 2.60
N ALA A 230 13.41 -5.16 2.90
CA ALA A 230 14.50 -5.15 1.93
C ALA A 230 14.23 -6.10 0.75
N ASN A 231 13.64 -7.27 1.00
CA ASN A 231 13.30 -8.25 -0.03
C ASN A 231 11.84 -8.15 -0.51
N ALA A 232 11.09 -7.13 -0.10
CA ALA A 232 9.74 -6.94 -0.59
C ALA A 232 9.77 -6.60 -2.08
N LYS A 233 8.84 -7.18 -2.83
CA LYS A 233 8.62 -6.80 -4.21
C LYS A 233 8.01 -5.40 -4.26
N ILE A 234 8.67 -4.48 -4.94
CA ILE A 234 8.16 -3.14 -5.23
C ILE A 234 6.93 -3.24 -6.15
N GLY A 235 5.92 -2.41 -5.89
CA GLY A 235 4.73 -2.33 -6.72
C GLY A 235 5.01 -1.62 -8.04
N LYS A 236 4.29 -2.02 -9.09
CA LYS A 236 4.54 -1.54 -10.48
C LYS A 236 4.51 -0.01 -10.62
N GLU A 237 3.73 0.68 -9.79
CA GLU A 237 3.60 2.14 -9.79
C GLU A 237 4.83 2.85 -9.17
N TYR A 238 5.63 2.12 -8.39
CA TYR A 238 6.80 2.60 -7.65
C TYR A 238 8.11 2.01 -8.17
N GLU A 239 8.07 1.17 -9.21
CA GLU A 239 9.27 0.65 -9.86
C GLU A 239 10.08 1.79 -10.50
N TRP A 240 11.38 1.53 -10.73
CA TRP A 240 12.20 2.39 -11.57
C TRP A 240 11.55 2.53 -12.96
N GLY A 241 11.18 3.75 -13.31
CA GLY A 241 10.56 4.24 -14.53
C GLY A 241 9.11 4.68 -14.33
N ALA A 242 8.52 4.31 -13.18
CA ALA A 242 7.09 4.41 -12.97
C ALA A 242 6.67 5.78 -12.43
N PRO A 243 5.39 6.20 -12.55
CA PRO A 243 4.96 7.53 -12.16
C PRO A 243 5.21 7.93 -10.69
N PHE A 244 5.42 6.95 -9.79
CA PHE A 244 5.71 7.16 -8.38
C PHE A 244 7.02 6.49 -7.94
N GLY A 245 7.86 6.06 -8.87
CA GLY A 245 9.19 5.53 -8.56
C GLY A 245 10.26 6.63 -8.46
N PRO A 246 11.48 6.27 -8.07
CA PRO A 246 12.66 7.14 -8.20
C PRO A 246 13.38 6.90 -9.53
N PRO A 247 13.86 7.92 -10.28
CA PRO A 247 13.69 9.37 -10.11
C PRO A 247 12.81 9.94 -11.25
N TYR A 248 11.51 10.19 -11.03
CA TYR A 248 10.58 10.47 -12.17
C TYR A 248 9.96 11.84 -12.22
N GLY A 249 10.84 12.82 -12.41
CA GLY A 249 10.60 13.86 -13.39
C GLY A 249 11.90 14.11 -14.13
N GLU A 250 12.05 13.61 -15.36
CA GLU A 250 12.85 14.36 -16.32
C GLU A 250 12.08 15.67 -16.62
N SER A 251 12.19 16.65 -15.73
CA SER A 251 12.40 18.02 -16.20
C SER A 251 13.92 18.13 -16.34
N GLY A 252 14.52 17.87 -17.50
CA GLY A 252 14.15 18.59 -18.70
C GLY A 252 14.43 20.08 -18.56
N GLU A 253 15.41 20.49 -17.74
CA GLU A 253 16.21 21.69 -18.02
C GLU A 253 17.26 21.31 -19.08
N SER A 254 16.76 21.04 -20.29
CA SER A 254 17.57 21.17 -21.50
C SER A 254 17.34 22.58 -22.05
N GLU A 255 18.45 23.29 -22.27
CA GLU A 255 18.59 24.54 -23.04
C GLU A 255 18.23 25.86 -22.32
N GLU A 256 19.21 26.43 -21.61
CA GLU A 256 19.64 27.80 -21.95
C GLU A 256 21.15 27.76 -22.27
N GLU A 257 21.46 27.61 -23.57
CA GLU A 257 22.68 28.16 -24.14
C GLU A 257 22.58 29.69 -23.98
N ASP A 258 23.19 30.23 -22.94
CA ASP A 258 23.53 31.65 -22.93
C ASP A 258 24.77 31.83 -23.82
N ASP A 259 24.50 32.12 -25.10
CA ASP A 259 25.37 32.93 -25.94
C ASP A 259 25.52 34.32 -25.29
N ASP A 260 26.71 34.62 -24.78
CA ASP A 260 27.33 35.97 -24.82
C ASP A 260 28.86 35.91 -24.62
#